data_AF-A0A2E0TIZ3-F1
#
_entry.id   AF-A0A2E0TIZ3-F1
#
_cell.length_a   1.000
_cell.length_b   1.000
_cell.length_c   1.000
_cell.angle_alpha   90.00
_cell.angle_beta   90.00
_cell.angle_gamma   90.00
#
_symmetry.space_group_name_H-M   'P 1'
#
loop_
_entity.id
_entity.type
_entity.pdbx_description
1 polymer ?
#
loop_
_entity_poly.entity_id
_entity_poly.type
_entity_poly.pdbx_seq_one_letter_code
_entity_poly.pdbx_strand_id
1 'polypeptide(L)'
;MHDPHFPIPFALDDLPEALRAAVRAAAGDGLEASDAKAAIEAHWEDGGARTPGTLLAVAYLGVKDACEIMVDDQLRMAEQALTLVEEARRGGARESEGLARFVALARTIRDEERARKGGLEAQFDVDPETLDQPTAADIAYELCDRGRDAEAVPFFTRVIGLVGPGRRLHYEMNRARCQLKAGDVEAARAFWVRVVREQPAADRFIVSDAWSGLLETEEDDERFAALFEEALGWARQQGESGAFPAAHPTQERLLERAMERDLGPIALHLCDVIEGRGGRLAKELEMRVAEARRRFG
;
A
#
# COMPACT_ATOMS: atom_id res chain seq x y z
N MET A 1 -20.10 8.97 20.30
CA MET A 1 -19.19 9.45 21.35
C MET A 1 -17.96 9.95 20.65
N HIS A 2 -17.43 11.11 21.03
CA HIS A 2 -16.17 11.62 20.48
C HIS A 2 -15.03 10.85 21.13
N ASP A 3 -14.13 10.26 20.34
CA ASP A 3 -12.87 9.74 20.86
C ASP A 3 -12.07 10.93 21.44
N PRO A 4 -11.80 10.98 22.76
CA PRO A 4 -11.04 12.07 23.36
C PRO A 4 -9.59 12.14 22.85
N HIS A 5 -9.09 11.07 22.22
CA HIS A 5 -7.73 10.96 21.69
C HIS A 5 -7.58 11.57 20.28
N PHE A 6 -8.67 11.71 19.51
CA PHE A 6 -8.63 12.26 18.15
C PHE A 6 -9.59 13.47 17.98
N PRO A 7 -9.12 14.70 18.20
CA PRO A 7 -9.97 15.89 18.17
C PRO A 7 -10.45 16.21 16.74
N ILE A 8 -11.76 16.38 16.56
CA ILE A 8 -12.35 16.79 15.27
C ILE A 8 -12.01 18.27 15.02
N PRO A 9 -11.32 18.63 13.91
CA PRO A 9 -10.83 19.98 13.67
C PRO A 9 -11.87 20.99 13.13
N PHE A 10 -13.11 20.57 12.89
CA PHE A 10 -14.14 21.33 12.18
C PHE A 10 -15.54 21.06 12.74
N ALA A 11 -16.50 21.94 12.45
CA ALA A 11 -17.90 21.64 12.73
C ALA A 11 -18.45 20.75 11.61
N LEU A 12 -19.16 19.67 11.95
CA LEU A 12 -19.77 18.79 10.95
C LEU A 12 -20.74 19.55 10.03
N ASP A 13 -21.34 20.64 10.50
CA ASP A 13 -22.24 21.48 9.70
C ASP A 13 -21.50 22.25 8.59
N ASP A 14 -20.17 22.37 8.66
CA ASP A 14 -19.34 22.95 7.60
C ASP A 14 -19.17 22.00 6.40
N LEU A 15 -19.65 20.76 6.51
CA LEU A 15 -19.67 19.79 5.41
C LEU A 15 -20.97 19.87 4.60
N PRO A 16 -20.92 19.56 3.29
CA PRO A 16 -22.10 19.26 2.49
C PRO A 16 -22.99 18.21 3.16
N GLU A 17 -24.31 18.39 3.10
CA GLU A 17 -25.29 17.51 3.77
C GLU A 17 -25.08 16.03 3.44
N ALA A 18 -24.79 15.73 2.17
CA ALA A 18 -24.50 14.38 1.68
C ALA A 18 -23.29 13.71 2.35
N LEU A 19 -22.32 14.49 2.84
CA LEU A 19 -21.08 13.99 3.44
C LEU A 19 -21.14 13.92 4.97
N ARG A 20 -22.07 14.65 5.61
CA ARG A 20 -22.16 14.75 7.07
C ARG A 20 -22.34 13.41 7.75
N ALA A 21 -23.19 12.55 7.20
CA ALA A 21 -23.49 11.24 7.79
C ALA A 21 -22.28 10.31 7.77
N ALA A 22 -21.59 10.23 6.63
CA ALA A 22 -20.39 9.40 6.46
C ALA A 22 -19.27 9.86 7.39
N VAL A 23 -18.96 11.16 7.42
CA VAL A 23 -17.90 11.71 8.27
C VAL A 23 -18.26 11.61 9.75
N ARG A 24 -19.53 11.77 10.14
CA ARG A 24 -19.97 11.57 11.52
C ARG A 24 -19.78 10.12 11.98
N ALA A 25 -20.05 9.15 11.11
CA ALA A 25 -19.88 7.74 11.43
C ALA A 25 -18.39 7.37 11.59
N ALA A 26 -17.53 7.88 10.71
CA ALA A 26 -16.08 7.67 10.75
C ALA A 26 -15.36 8.44 11.86
N ALA A 27 -15.91 9.57 12.31
CA ALA A 27 -15.42 10.31 13.48
C ALA A 27 -15.87 9.70 14.83
N GLY A 28 -16.71 8.66 14.79
CA GLY A 28 -16.95 7.74 15.90
C GLY A 28 -16.38 6.36 15.58
N ASP A 29 -17.04 5.31 16.07
CA ASP A 29 -16.61 3.91 15.88
C ASP A 29 -17.33 3.20 14.71
N GLY A 30 -18.06 3.95 13.87
CA GLY A 30 -19.17 3.40 13.07
C GLY A 30 -18.93 3.24 11.56
N LEU A 31 -17.77 3.65 11.03
CA LEU A 31 -17.40 3.48 9.62
C LEU A 31 -15.86 3.53 9.50
N GLU A 32 -15.28 2.80 8.54
CA GLU A 32 -13.83 2.92 8.26
C GLU A 32 -13.52 4.34 7.76
N ALA A 33 -12.44 4.94 8.27
CA ALA A 33 -12.03 6.30 7.91
C ALA A 33 -11.72 6.44 6.40
N SER A 34 -11.28 5.34 5.78
CA SER A 34 -11.05 5.14 4.35
C SER A 34 -12.31 5.42 3.51
N ASP A 35 -13.46 4.85 3.88
CA ASP A 35 -14.72 4.99 3.14
C ASP A 35 -15.25 6.43 3.18
N ALA A 36 -15.19 7.08 4.35
CA ALA A 36 -15.60 8.47 4.48
C ALA A 36 -14.70 9.43 3.71
N LYS A 37 -13.39 9.13 3.65
CA LYS A 37 -12.43 9.90 2.84
C LYS A 37 -12.74 9.73 1.35
N ALA A 38 -12.94 8.50 0.89
CA ALA A 38 -13.30 8.20 -0.51
C ALA A 38 -14.59 8.93 -0.94
N ALA A 39 -15.59 9.02 -0.06
CA ALA A 39 -16.82 9.77 -0.33
C ALA A 39 -16.58 11.27 -0.52
N ILE A 40 -15.66 11.89 0.25
CA ILE A 40 -15.30 13.31 0.08
C ILE A 40 -14.51 13.51 -1.21
N GLU A 41 -13.58 12.61 -1.53
CA GLU A 41 -12.79 12.66 -2.77
C GLU A 41 -13.69 12.53 -4.00
N ALA A 42 -14.67 11.61 -3.98
CA ALA A 42 -15.68 11.48 -5.03
C ALA A 42 -16.51 12.75 -5.19
N HIS A 43 -16.91 13.40 -4.08
CA HIS A 43 -17.61 14.68 -4.13
C HIS A 43 -16.82 15.77 -4.85
N TRP A 44 -15.51 15.88 -4.61
CA TRP A 44 -14.64 16.81 -5.35
C TRP A 44 -14.50 16.43 -6.82
N GLU A 45 -14.43 15.13 -7.08
CA GLU A 45 -14.53 14.48 -8.40
C GLU A 45 -15.65 15.04 -9.27
N ASP A 46 -16.83 15.04 -8.68
CA ASP A 46 -18.10 15.41 -9.30
C ASP A 46 -18.30 16.93 -9.41
N GLY A 47 -17.24 17.72 -9.22
CA GLY A 47 -17.27 19.18 -9.26
C GLY A 47 -17.72 19.84 -7.94
N GLY A 48 -17.80 19.06 -6.87
CA GLY A 48 -18.06 19.56 -5.52
C GLY A 48 -16.96 20.50 -5.02
N ALA A 49 -17.35 21.47 -4.19
CA ALA A 49 -16.43 22.50 -3.72
C ALA A 49 -15.44 21.95 -2.68
N ARG A 50 -14.17 22.33 -2.82
CA ARG A 50 -13.13 22.16 -1.79
C ARG A 50 -13.28 23.23 -0.71
N THR A 51 -14.29 23.07 0.14
CA THR A 51 -14.53 23.99 1.26
C THR A 51 -13.53 23.72 2.39
N PRO A 52 -13.28 24.70 3.28
CA PRO A 52 -12.49 24.50 4.48
C PRO A 52 -12.93 23.27 5.30
N GLY A 53 -14.24 23.04 5.43
CA GLY A 53 -14.77 21.87 6.13
C GLY A 53 -14.35 20.55 5.47
N THR A 54 -14.48 20.43 4.15
CA THR A 54 -14.08 19.21 3.43
C THR A 54 -12.57 18.94 3.48
N LEU A 55 -11.74 19.99 3.41
CA LEU A 55 -10.29 19.87 3.53
C LEU A 55 -9.88 19.37 4.92
N LEU A 56 -10.49 19.94 5.98
CA LEU A 56 -10.22 19.52 7.36
C LEU A 56 -10.76 18.11 7.65
N ALA A 57 -11.86 17.69 7.00
CA ALA A 57 -12.35 16.33 7.10
C ALA A 57 -11.40 15.29 6.49
N VAL A 58 -10.88 15.55 5.30
CA VAL A 58 -9.88 14.66 4.68
C VAL A 58 -8.59 14.61 5.51
N ALA A 59 -8.12 15.75 5.99
CA ALA A 59 -6.96 15.82 6.88
C ALA A 59 -7.17 14.96 8.14
N TYR A 60 -8.31 15.13 8.82
CA TYR A 60 -8.66 14.37 10.02
C TYR A 60 -8.71 12.87 9.77
N LEU A 61 -9.46 12.44 8.74
CA LEU A 61 -9.64 11.03 8.43
C LEU A 61 -8.32 10.35 8.04
N GLY A 62 -7.46 11.05 7.28
CA GLY A 62 -6.15 10.51 6.90
C GLY A 62 -5.21 10.27 8.08
N VAL A 63 -5.12 11.21 9.03
CA VAL A 63 -4.28 10.99 10.22
C VAL A 63 -4.89 9.93 11.14
N LYS A 64 -6.22 9.90 11.30
CA LYS A 64 -6.91 8.88 12.10
C LYS A 64 -6.60 7.48 11.58
N ASP A 65 -6.78 7.28 10.28
CA ASP A 65 -6.52 6.00 9.60
C ASP A 65 -5.05 5.55 9.75
N ALA A 66 -4.09 6.45 9.58
CA ALA A 66 -2.68 6.13 9.76
C ALA A 66 -2.31 5.78 11.22
N CYS A 67 -2.97 6.41 12.20
CA CYS A 67 -2.78 6.06 13.60
C CYS A 67 -3.36 4.69 13.96
N GLU A 68 -4.46 4.28 13.30
CA GLU A 68 -5.17 3.04 13.60
C GLU A 68 -4.64 1.84 12.81
N ILE A 69 -4.19 2.03 11.57
CA ILE A 69 -4.01 0.92 10.61
C ILE A 69 -2.64 0.97 9.90
N MET A 70 -2.08 2.16 9.63
CA MET A 70 -0.92 2.30 8.75
C MET A 70 0.23 3.10 9.39
N VAL A 71 0.95 2.48 10.32
CA VAL A 71 2.06 3.11 11.06
C VAL A 71 3.11 3.73 10.11
N ASP A 72 3.44 3.06 9.01
CA ASP A 72 4.45 3.52 8.05
C ASP A 72 4.03 4.78 7.26
N ASP A 73 2.72 5.05 7.20
CA ASP A 73 2.14 6.20 6.50
C ASP A 73 1.87 7.41 7.41
N GLN A 74 2.12 7.29 8.72
CA GLN A 74 1.83 8.34 9.70
C GLN A 74 2.52 9.67 9.39
N LEU A 75 3.80 9.63 9.00
CA LEU A 75 4.53 10.83 8.62
C LEU A 75 3.90 11.52 7.40
N ARG A 76 3.64 10.74 6.35
CA ARG A 76 3.06 11.22 5.09
C ARG A 76 1.67 11.81 5.32
N MET A 77 0.81 11.10 6.06
CA MET A 77 -0.53 11.59 6.41
C MET A 77 -0.47 12.85 7.27
N ALA A 78 0.44 12.93 8.24
CA ALA A 78 0.60 14.11 9.07
C ALA A 78 1.04 15.34 8.24
N GLU A 79 1.99 15.17 7.30
CA GLU A 79 2.44 16.26 6.42
C GLU A 79 1.34 16.72 5.44
N GLN A 80 0.61 15.77 4.86
CA GLN A 80 -0.55 16.07 4.02
C GLN A 80 -1.64 16.80 4.82
N ALA A 81 -1.95 16.33 6.03
CA ALA A 81 -2.93 16.96 6.90
C ALA A 81 -2.55 18.40 7.26
N LEU A 82 -1.27 18.66 7.57
CA LEU A 82 -0.80 20.01 7.85
C LEU A 82 -0.93 20.92 6.62
N THR A 83 -0.67 20.41 5.42
CA THR A 83 -0.86 21.14 4.17
C THR A 83 -2.34 21.48 3.93
N LEU A 84 -3.23 20.50 4.10
CA LEU A 84 -4.68 20.68 3.96
C LEU A 84 -5.25 21.67 5.00
N VAL A 85 -4.73 21.65 6.23
CA VAL A 85 -5.11 22.64 7.25
C VAL A 85 -4.70 24.05 6.85
N GLU A 86 -3.51 24.24 6.29
CA GLU A 86 -3.09 25.55 5.78
C GLU A 86 -3.95 26.03 4.62
N GLU A 87 -4.32 25.14 3.70
CA GLU A 87 -5.25 25.44 2.62
C GLU A 87 -6.63 25.84 3.16
N ALA A 88 -7.15 25.09 4.14
CA ALA A 88 -8.41 25.41 4.80
C ALA A 88 -8.37 26.78 5.47
N ARG A 89 -7.26 27.14 6.13
CA ARG A 89 -7.03 28.47 6.72
C ARG A 89 -7.03 29.57 5.66
N ARG A 90 -6.35 29.39 4.52
CA ARG A 90 -6.39 30.34 3.39
C ARG A 90 -7.81 30.48 2.83
N GLY A 91 -8.60 29.40 2.86
CA GLY A 91 -10.01 29.37 2.49
C GLY A 91 -10.98 29.91 3.55
N GLY A 92 -10.49 30.41 4.69
CA GLY A 92 -11.32 31.02 5.74
C GLY A 92 -11.81 30.08 6.83
N ALA A 93 -11.13 28.93 7.05
CA ALA A 93 -11.39 28.09 8.22
C ALA A 93 -11.30 28.92 9.51
N ARG A 94 -12.29 28.77 10.38
CA ARG A 94 -12.26 29.41 11.70
C ARG A 94 -11.36 28.61 12.62
N GLU A 95 -10.51 29.33 13.36
CA GLU A 95 -9.76 28.71 14.44
C GLU A 95 -10.72 28.21 15.52
N SER A 96 -10.49 26.98 15.96
CA SER A 96 -11.24 26.31 17.02
C SER A 96 -10.25 25.54 17.91
N GLU A 97 -10.67 25.23 19.14
CA GLU A 97 -9.86 24.39 20.03
C GLU A 97 -9.59 23.01 19.40
N GLY A 98 -10.57 22.43 18.70
CA GLY A 98 -10.42 21.17 17.98
C GLY A 98 -9.35 21.26 16.88
N LEU A 99 -9.37 22.35 16.09
CA LEU A 99 -8.37 22.59 15.04
C LEU A 99 -6.96 22.73 15.64
N ALA A 100 -6.83 23.51 16.71
CA ALA A 100 -5.55 23.71 17.38
C ALA A 100 -4.98 22.39 17.94
N ARG A 101 -5.82 21.58 18.58
CA ARG A 101 -5.42 20.26 19.11
C ARG A 101 -5.07 19.27 18.00
N PHE A 102 -5.81 19.26 16.90
CA PHE A 102 -5.51 18.42 15.73
C PHE A 102 -4.16 18.81 15.10
N VAL A 103 -3.90 20.11 14.92
CA VAL A 103 -2.61 20.60 14.40
C VAL A 103 -1.46 20.23 15.32
N ALA A 104 -1.66 20.34 16.64
CA ALA A 104 -0.66 19.92 17.61
C ALA A 104 -0.35 18.41 17.48
N LEU A 105 -1.40 17.57 17.41
CA LEU A 105 -1.27 16.14 17.20
C LEU A 105 -0.49 15.81 15.92
N ALA A 106 -0.90 16.37 14.78
CA ALA A 106 -0.23 16.13 13.50
C ALA A 106 1.24 16.58 13.51
N ARG A 107 1.57 17.67 14.21
CA ARG A 107 2.97 18.10 14.39
C ARG A 107 3.75 17.13 15.26
N THR A 108 3.17 16.67 16.38
CA THR A 108 3.81 15.67 17.24
C THR A 108 4.12 14.40 16.45
N ILE A 109 3.14 13.84 15.73
CA ILE A 109 3.33 12.66 14.89
C ILE A 109 4.45 12.90 13.87
N ARG A 110 4.40 14.02 13.14
CA ARG A 110 5.41 14.36 12.15
C ARG A 110 6.80 14.47 12.77
N ASP A 111 6.93 15.14 13.90
CA ASP A 111 8.22 15.43 14.52
C ASP A 111 8.80 14.15 15.18
N GLU A 112 7.97 13.31 15.79
CA GLU A 112 8.35 11.99 16.31
C GLU A 112 8.77 11.04 15.20
N GLU A 113 7.98 10.94 14.13
CA GLU A 113 8.32 10.08 12.99
C GLU A 113 9.56 10.57 12.24
N ARG A 114 9.76 11.89 12.11
CA ARG A 114 11.02 12.44 11.57
C ARG A 114 12.20 12.13 12.48
N ALA A 115 12.05 12.24 13.79
CA ALA A 115 13.11 11.89 14.72
C ALA A 115 13.44 10.40 14.66
N ARG A 116 12.43 9.53 14.59
CA ARG A 116 12.57 8.09 14.41
C ARG A 116 13.29 7.77 13.11
N LYS A 117 12.82 8.29 11.97
CA LYS A 117 13.44 8.08 10.66
C LYS A 117 14.86 8.64 10.59
N GLY A 118 15.11 9.84 11.11
CA GLY A 118 16.45 10.43 11.19
C GLY A 118 17.41 9.61 12.08
N GLY A 119 16.89 9.02 13.16
CA GLY A 119 17.65 8.09 14.01
C GLY A 119 17.95 6.75 13.34
N LEU A 120 17.05 6.25 12.48
CA LEU A 120 17.26 5.06 11.65
C LEU A 120 18.27 5.33 10.53
N GLU A 121 18.20 6.49 9.87
CA GLU A 121 19.14 6.90 8.83
C GLU A 121 20.59 6.90 9.32
N ALA A 122 20.82 7.40 10.54
CA ALA A 122 22.13 7.39 11.17
C ALA A 122 22.69 5.97 11.41
N GLN A 123 21.85 4.94 11.30
CA GLN A 123 22.20 3.54 11.50
C GLN A 123 22.32 2.75 10.19
N PHE A 124 22.11 3.36 9.02
CA PHE A 124 22.20 2.66 7.73
C PHE A 124 23.61 2.14 7.43
N ASP A 125 24.65 2.79 7.94
CA ASP A 125 26.05 2.39 7.75
C ASP A 125 26.55 1.44 8.85
N VAL A 126 25.68 0.97 9.75
CA VAL A 126 26.03 0.01 10.81
C VAL A 126 26.04 -1.40 10.23
N ASP A 127 27.00 -2.23 10.65
CA ASP A 127 27.06 -3.65 10.30
C ASP A 127 25.77 -4.37 10.77
N PRO A 128 24.94 -4.91 9.85
CA PRO A 128 23.69 -5.57 10.17
C PRO A 128 23.85 -6.70 11.20
N GLU A 129 25.00 -7.39 11.23
CA GLU A 129 25.23 -8.49 12.18
C GLU A 129 25.26 -8.05 13.65
N THR A 130 25.45 -6.76 13.90
CA THR A 130 25.50 -6.20 15.26
C THR A 130 24.14 -5.81 15.81
N LEU A 131 23.11 -5.79 14.97
CA LEU A 131 21.78 -5.30 15.33
C LEU A 131 20.91 -6.38 15.96
N ASP A 132 19.99 -5.94 16.82
CA ASP A 132 18.86 -6.74 17.28
C ASP A 132 17.79 -6.88 16.21
N GLN A 133 16.82 -7.78 16.44
CA GLN A 133 15.81 -8.11 15.45
C GLN A 133 14.89 -6.93 15.10
N PRO A 134 14.34 -6.17 16.05
CA PRO A 134 13.47 -5.03 15.74
C PRO A 134 14.22 -3.95 14.95
N THR A 135 15.42 -3.57 15.37
CA THR A 135 16.18 -2.50 14.72
C THR A 135 16.58 -2.88 13.30
N ALA A 136 17.03 -4.12 13.08
CA ALA A 136 17.36 -4.60 11.75
C ALA A 136 16.13 -4.64 10.82
N ALA A 137 14.94 -4.98 11.34
CA ALA A 137 13.71 -4.98 10.56
C ALA A 137 13.29 -3.56 10.16
N ASP A 138 13.32 -2.61 11.10
CA ASP A 138 12.96 -1.22 10.85
C ASP A 138 13.87 -0.58 9.79
N ILE A 139 15.18 -0.83 9.87
CA ILE A 139 16.14 -0.35 8.86
C ILE A 139 15.87 -1.01 7.50
N ALA A 140 15.60 -2.32 7.46
CA ALA A 140 15.33 -3.03 6.21
C ALA A 140 14.10 -2.46 5.48
N TYR A 141 13.01 -2.19 6.21
CA TYR A 141 11.79 -1.60 5.64
C TYR A 141 12.03 -0.17 5.16
N GLU A 142 12.66 0.68 5.97
CA GLU A 142 12.93 2.07 5.58
C GLU A 142 13.87 2.15 4.34
N LEU A 143 14.80 1.20 4.19
CA LEU A 143 15.64 1.10 2.99
C LEU A 143 14.81 0.71 1.75
N CYS A 144 13.91 -0.28 1.84
CA CYS A 144 13.05 -0.64 0.70
C CYS A 144 12.04 0.48 0.37
N ASP A 145 11.55 1.24 1.35
CA ASP A 145 10.70 2.43 1.11
C ASP A 145 11.44 3.54 0.33
N ARG A 146 12.76 3.63 0.50
CA ARG A 146 13.63 4.56 -0.24
C ARG A 146 14.11 4.01 -1.58
N GLY A 147 13.68 2.81 -1.98
CA GLY A 147 14.17 2.13 -3.17
C GLY A 147 15.66 1.72 -3.08
N ARG A 148 16.22 1.65 -1.86
CA ARG A 148 17.58 1.16 -1.60
C ARG A 148 17.54 -0.35 -1.35
N ASP A 149 16.88 -1.07 -2.24
CA ASP A 149 16.54 -2.48 -2.05
C ASP A 149 17.77 -3.38 -1.88
N ALA A 150 18.86 -3.09 -2.61
CA ALA A 150 20.13 -3.82 -2.49
C ALA A 150 20.73 -3.73 -1.08
N GLU A 151 20.60 -2.58 -0.43
CA GLU A 151 21.12 -2.33 0.90
C GLU A 151 20.24 -2.93 1.99
N ALA A 152 18.95 -3.12 1.72
CA ALA A 152 18.03 -3.77 2.65
C ALA A 152 18.24 -5.29 2.77
N VAL A 153 18.75 -5.95 1.72
CA VAL A 153 18.98 -7.41 1.68
C VAL A 153 19.78 -7.95 2.88
N PRO A 154 20.94 -7.38 3.27
CA PRO A 154 21.68 -7.87 4.43
C PRO A 154 20.93 -7.66 5.75
N PHE A 155 20.15 -6.59 5.92
CA PHE A 155 19.32 -6.40 7.12
C PHE A 155 18.18 -7.43 7.19
N PHE A 156 17.49 -7.72 6.10
CA PHE A 156 16.52 -8.83 6.10
C PHE A 156 17.18 -10.18 6.36
N THR A 157 18.37 -10.43 5.81
CA THR A 157 19.13 -11.65 6.08
C THR A 157 19.44 -11.81 7.57
N ARG A 158 19.83 -10.70 8.22
CA ARG A 158 20.01 -10.66 9.67
C ARG A 158 18.71 -11.01 10.41
N VAL A 159 17.60 -10.36 10.08
CA VAL A 159 16.29 -10.60 10.71
C VAL A 159 15.89 -12.06 10.59
N ILE A 160 16.04 -12.66 9.40
CA ILE A 160 15.74 -14.07 9.13
C ILE A 160 16.53 -15.01 10.07
N GLY A 161 17.78 -14.65 10.40
CA GLY A 161 18.62 -15.40 11.35
C GLY A 161 18.16 -15.28 12.82
N LEU A 162 17.40 -14.24 13.16
CA LEU A 162 16.96 -13.96 14.54
C LEU A 162 15.51 -14.37 14.83
N VAL A 163 14.69 -14.55 13.79
CA VAL A 163 13.25 -14.87 13.96
C VAL A 163 12.98 -16.37 13.97
N GLY A 164 11.95 -16.78 14.73
CA GLY A 164 11.44 -18.14 14.71
C GLY A 164 10.70 -18.50 13.40
N PRO A 165 10.43 -19.80 13.16
CA PRO A 165 9.84 -20.28 11.91
C PRO A 165 8.54 -19.59 11.50
N GLY A 166 7.69 -19.22 12.48
CA GLY A 166 6.38 -18.62 12.21
C GLY A 166 6.40 -17.24 11.56
N ARG A 167 7.52 -16.48 11.65
CA ARG A 167 7.67 -15.17 11.00
C ARG A 167 8.73 -15.16 9.91
N ARG A 168 9.55 -16.21 9.84
CA ARG A 168 10.69 -16.30 8.93
C ARG A 168 10.29 -16.14 7.47
N LEU A 169 9.22 -16.82 7.05
CA LEU A 169 8.79 -16.84 5.66
C LEU A 169 8.40 -15.44 5.13
N HIS A 170 7.79 -14.61 5.98
CA HIS A 170 7.45 -13.23 5.65
C HIS A 170 8.69 -12.39 5.35
N TYR A 171 9.73 -12.47 6.18
CA TYR A 171 10.98 -11.73 5.94
C TYR A 171 11.77 -12.30 4.75
N GLU A 172 11.72 -13.61 4.51
CA GLU A 172 12.31 -14.22 3.31
C GLU A 172 11.62 -13.72 2.02
N MET A 173 10.30 -13.53 2.04
CA MET A 173 9.54 -12.93 0.93
C MET A 173 9.95 -11.48 0.68
N ASN A 174 10.02 -10.64 1.73
CA ASN A 174 10.44 -9.24 1.58
C ASN A 174 11.90 -9.13 1.08
N ARG A 175 12.79 -10.01 1.57
CA ARG A 175 14.15 -10.10 1.03
C ARG A 175 14.15 -10.46 -0.46
N ALA A 176 13.37 -11.47 -0.89
CA ALA A 176 13.30 -11.86 -2.29
C ALA A 176 12.80 -10.73 -3.19
N ARG A 177 11.83 -9.94 -2.73
CA ARG A 177 11.36 -8.73 -3.44
C ARG A 177 12.47 -7.69 -3.56
N CYS A 178 13.19 -7.38 -2.48
CA CYS A 178 14.29 -6.41 -2.54
C CYS A 178 15.48 -6.96 -3.38
N GLN A 179 15.73 -8.28 -3.40
CA GLN A 179 16.68 -8.92 -4.32
C GLN A 179 16.30 -8.74 -5.79
N LEU A 180 15.03 -8.97 -6.16
CA LEU A 180 14.56 -8.75 -7.53
C LEU A 180 14.73 -7.30 -7.97
N LYS A 181 14.32 -6.35 -7.13
CA LYS A 181 14.49 -4.91 -7.42
C LYS A 181 15.96 -4.49 -7.50
N ALA A 182 16.83 -5.14 -6.74
CA ALA A 182 18.28 -4.95 -6.81
C ALA A 182 18.95 -5.64 -8.02
N GLY A 183 18.19 -6.38 -8.83
CA GLY A 183 18.70 -7.11 -10.01
C GLY A 183 19.25 -8.50 -9.72
N ASP A 184 19.17 -9.00 -8.48
CA ASP A 184 19.53 -10.38 -8.10
C ASP A 184 18.35 -11.33 -8.38
N VAL A 185 18.04 -11.47 -9.67
CA VAL A 185 16.88 -12.22 -10.18
C VAL A 185 16.97 -13.70 -9.81
N GLU A 186 18.16 -14.31 -9.89
CA GLU A 186 18.33 -15.74 -9.61
C GLU A 186 18.04 -16.08 -8.15
N ALA A 187 18.54 -15.28 -7.20
CA ALA A 187 18.30 -15.54 -5.78
C ALA A 187 16.84 -15.31 -5.39
N ALA A 188 16.21 -14.26 -5.94
CA ALA A 188 14.79 -14.00 -5.74
C ALA A 188 13.93 -15.16 -6.29
N ARG A 189 14.22 -15.60 -7.53
CA ARG A 189 13.54 -16.73 -8.18
C ARG A 189 13.70 -18.02 -7.40
N ALA A 190 14.89 -18.32 -6.86
CA ALA A 190 15.13 -19.51 -6.06
C ALA A 190 14.21 -19.57 -4.83
N PHE A 191 13.97 -18.44 -4.16
CA PHE A 191 13.01 -18.36 -3.05
C PHE A 191 11.59 -18.68 -3.52
N TRP A 192 11.10 -18.02 -4.57
CA TRP A 192 9.72 -18.20 -5.01
C TRP A 192 9.45 -19.61 -5.56
N VAL A 193 10.40 -20.21 -6.28
CA VAL A 193 10.31 -21.60 -6.75
C VAL A 193 10.14 -22.54 -5.56
N ARG A 194 10.92 -22.34 -4.48
CA ARG A 194 10.81 -23.14 -3.27
C ARG A 194 9.42 -22.99 -2.64
N VAL A 195 8.93 -21.77 -2.47
CA VAL A 195 7.61 -21.50 -1.86
C VAL A 195 6.48 -22.14 -2.67
N VAL A 196 6.48 -21.97 -3.99
CA VAL A 196 5.46 -22.54 -4.87
C VAL A 196 5.48 -24.07 -4.87
N ARG A 197 6.66 -24.69 -4.76
CA ARG A 197 6.79 -26.15 -4.68
C ARG A 197 6.38 -26.72 -3.34
N GLU A 198 6.78 -26.08 -2.25
CA GLU A 198 6.52 -26.56 -0.90
C GLU A 198 5.08 -26.27 -0.45
N GLN A 199 4.43 -25.27 -1.04
CA GLN A 199 3.09 -24.79 -0.71
C GLN A 199 2.85 -24.77 0.81
N PRO A 200 3.55 -23.90 1.56
CA PRO A 200 3.39 -23.85 3.01
C PRO A 200 1.92 -23.60 3.36
N ALA A 201 1.28 -24.61 3.94
CA ALA A 201 -0.17 -24.65 4.20
C ALA A 201 -0.68 -23.49 5.08
N ALA A 202 0.23 -22.82 5.79
CA ALA A 202 -0.10 -21.76 6.74
C ALA A 202 -0.26 -20.37 6.11
N ASP A 203 0.17 -20.12 4.86
CA ASP A 203 0.19 -18.77 4.31
C ASP A 203 -0.07 -18.69 2.81
N ARG A 204 -1.37 -18.71 2.45
CA ARG A 204 -1.84 -18.54 1.06
C ARG A 204 -1.42 -17.22 0.42
N PHE A 205 -1.26 -16.16 1.22
CA PHE A 205 -0.85 -14.86 0.71
C PHE A 205 0.59 -14.92 0.21
N ILE A 206 1.49 -15.54 0.98
CA ILE A 206 2.88 -15.73 0.56
C ILE A 206 2.98 -16.62 -0.68
N VAL A 207 2.15 -17.65 -0.81
CA VAL A 207 2.14 -18.49 -2.03
C VAL A 207 1.65 -17.70 -3.25
N SER A 208 0.60 -16.90 -3.09
CA SER A 208 0.09 -16.00 -4.14
C SER A 208 1.15 -14.96 -4.56
N ASP A 209 1.87 -14.39 -3.59
CA ASP A 209 2.98 -13.48 -3.86
C ASP A 209 4.14 -14.18 -4.58
N ALA A 210 4.44 -15.43 -4.20
CA ALA A 210 5.49 -16.20 -4.85
C ALA A 210 5.16 -16.52 -6.31
N TRP A 211 3.92 -16.86 -6.63
CA TRP A 211 3.48 -16.99 -8.02
C TRP A 211 3.64 -15.69 -8.80
N SER A 212 3.26 -14.58 -8.19
CA SER A 212 3.38 -13.24 -8.77
C SER A 212 4.86 -12.89 -9.04
N GLY A 213 5.75 -13.15 -8.08
CA GLY A 213 7.19 -12.96 -8.22
C GLY A 213 7.82 -13.84 -9.30
N LEU A 214 7.43 -15.11 -9.40
CA LEU A 214 7.92 -15.98 -10.49
C LEU A 214 7.52 -15.46 -11.87
N LEU A 215 6.28 -15.01 -12.04
CA LEU A 215 5.79 -14.43 -13.29
C LEU A 215 6.57 -13.15 -13.66
N GLU A 216 6.95 -12.32 -12.68
CA GLU A 216 7.80 -11.16 -12.93
C GLU A 216 9.20 -11.57 -13.41
N THR A 217 9.76 -12.69 -12.93
CA THR A 217 11.11 -13.15 -13.32
C THR A 217 11.20 -13.97 -14.60
N GLU A 218 10.11 -14.52 -15.12
CA GLU A 218 10.18 -15.47 -16.23
C GLU A 218 10.27 -14.75 -17.57
N GLU A 219 11.44 -14.64 -18.19
CA GLU A 219 11.66 -13.87 -19.42
C GLU A 219 11.09 -14.49 -20.71
N ASP A 220 10.91 -15.80 -20.73
CA ASP A 220 10.44 -16.55 -21.91
C ASP A 220 8.90 -16.53 -22.01
N ASP A 221 8.37 -16.19 -23.18
CA ASP A 221 6.92 -16.00 -23.37
C ASP A 221 6.12 -17.30 -23.20
N GLU A 222 6.64 -18.41 -23.74
CA GLU A 222 5.96 -19.71 -23.65
C GLU A 222 5.94 -20.20 -22.20
N ARG A 223 7.06 -20.06 -21.49
CA ARG A 223 7.14 -20.38 -20.05
C ARG A 223 6.31 -19.44 -19.20
N PHE A 224 6.28 -18.15 -19.50
CA PHE A 224 5.44 -17.20 -18.79
C PHE A 224 3.97 -17.60 -18.91
N ALA A 225 3.50 -17.93 -20.12
CA ALA A 225 2.12 -18.35 -20.34
C ALA A 225 1.81 -19.67 -19.61
N ALA A 226 2.70 -20.66 -19.67
CA ALA A 226 2.54 -21.92 -18.95
C ALA A 226 2.49 -21.70 -17.42
N LEU A 227 3.42 -20.89 -16.90
CA LEU A 227 3.49 -20.54 -15.48
C LEU A 227 2.24 -19.78 -15.02
N PHE A 228 1.68 -18.91 -15.88
CA PHE A 228 0.45 -18.18 -15.59
C PHE A 228 -0.75 -19.12 -15.48
N GLU A 229 -0.89 -20.09 -16.39
CA GLU A 229 -1.93 -21.11 -16.31
C GLU A 229 -1.79 -22.01 -15.08
N GLU A 230 -0.57 -22.38 -14.70
CA GLU A 230 -0.30 -23.10 -13.45
C GLU A 230 -0.73 -22.29 -12.22
N ALA A 231 -0.35 -21.01 -12.17
CA ALA A 231 -0.71 -20.09 -11.10
C ALA A 231 -2.24 -19.90 -11.01
N LEU A 232 -2.92 -19.76 -12.15
CA LEU A 232 -4.37 -19.70 -12.22
C LEU A 232 -5.04 -21.00 -11.78
N GLY A 233 -4.48 -22.15 -12.16
CA GLY A 233 -4.95 -23.46 -11.72
C GLY A 233 -4.88 -23.59 -10.20
N TRP A 234 -3.77 -23.16 -9.60
CA TRP A 234 -3.61 -23.07 -8.15
C TRP A 234 -4.63 -22.09 -7.53
N ALA A 235 -4.76 -20.87 -8.05
CA ALA A 235 -5.69 -19.87 -7.52
C ALA A 235 -7.15 -20.34 -7.59
N ARG A 236 -7.55 -21.04 -8.66
CA ARG A 236 -8.89 -21.67 -8.77
C ARG A 236 -9.13 -22.70 -7.68
N GLN A 237 -8.13 -23.52 -7.35
CA GLN A 237 -8.24 -24.51 -6.26
C GLN A 237 -8.40 -23.83 -4.89
N GLN A 238 -7.82 -22.64 -4.71
CA GLN A 238 -7.98 -21.84 -3.49
C GLN A 238 -9.25 -20.96 -3.49
N GLY A 239 -10.02 -20.91 -4.58
CA GLY A 239 -11.17 -20.02 -4.74
C GLY A 239 -10.80 -18.55 -4.96
N GLU A 240 -9.56 -18.26 -5.39
CA GLU A 240 -9.00 -16.91 -5.52
C GLU A 240 -8.83 -16.46 -6.97
N SER A 241 -9.29 -17.23 -7.96
CA SER A 241 -9.00 -16.99 -9.38
C SER A 241 -9.43 -15.61 -9.90
N GLY A 242 -10.53 -15.06 -9.37
CA GLY A 242 -11.01 -13.72 -9.76
C GLY A 242 -10.24 -12.56 -9.12
N ALA A 243 -9.35 -12.86 -8.17
CA ALA A 243 -8.56 -11.87 -7.44
C ALA A 243 -7.05 -12.07 -7.60
N PHE A 244 -6.62 -13.06 -8.40
CA PHE A 244 -5.22 -13.38 -8.69
C PHE A 244 -4.76 -12.77 -10.02
N PRO A 245 -3.57 -12.14 -10.06
CA PRO A 245 -2.62 -11.91 -8.96
C PRO A 245 -3.15 -10.86 -7.97
N ALA A 246 -2.81 -10.96 -6.68
CA ALA A 246 -3.46 -10.16 -5.63
C ALA A 246 -2.77 -8.82 -5.29
N ALA A 247 -1.52 -8.60 -5.73
CA ALA A 247 -0.74 -7.42 -5.40
C ALA A 247 -0.85 -6.33 -6.49
N HIS A 248 -1.34 -5.14 -6.12
CA HIS A 248 -1.73 -4.08 -7.05
C HIS A 248 -0.59 -3.53 -7.94
N PRO A 249 0.67 -3.37 -7.49
CA PRO A 249 1.73 -2.98 -8.43
C PRO A 249 2.13 -4.12 -9.39
N THR A 250 1.94 -5.37 -9.00
CA THR A 250 2.29 -6.53 -9.82
C THR A 250 1.27 -6.78 -10.92
N GLN A 251 -0.03 -6.59 -10.65
CA GLN A 251 -1.09 -6.68 -11.66
C GLN A 251 -0.82 -5.75 -12.85
N GLU A 252 -0.46 -4.50 -12.58
CA GLU A 252 -0.18 -3.49 -13.60
C GLU A 252 1.03 -3.88 -14.46
N ARG A 253 2.15 -4.27 -13.84
CA ARG A 253 3.36 -4.73 -14.55
C ARG A 253 3.09 -5.96 -15.41
N LEU A 254 2.32 -6.91 -14.89
CA LEU A 254 1.95 -8.12 -15.64
C LEU A 254 1.03 -7.79 -16.81
N LEU A 255 0.13 -6.81 -16.67
CA LEU A 255 -0.74 -6.35 -17.76
C LEU A 255 0.08 -5.68 -18.86
N GLU A 256 0.94 -4.71 -18.51
CA GLU A 256 1.87 -4.07 -19.44
C GLU A 256 2.65 -5.11 -20.23
N ARG A 257 3.26 -6.06 -19.51
CA ARG A 257 4.02 -7.14 -20.10
C ARG A 257 3.19 -8.01 -21.05
N ALA A 258 1.98 -8.40 -20.65
CA ALA A 258 1.10 -9.20 -21.48
C ALA A 258 0.69 -8.45 -22.76
N MET A 259 0.48 -7.13 -22.69
CA MET A 259 0.17 -6.30 -23.84
C MET A 259 1.37 -6.13 -24.79
N GLU A 260 2.58 -5.91 -24.25
CA GLU A 260 3.82 -5.79 -25.02
C GLU A 260 4.12 -7.08 -25.80
N ARG A 261 3.84 -8.24 -25.19
CA ARG A 261 4.12 -9.58 -25.74
C ARG A 261 2.95 -10.22 -26.47
N ASP A 262 1.86 -9.48 -26.72
CA ASP A 262 0.68 -9.95 -27.46
C ASP A 262 -0.05 -11.16 -26.82
N LEU A 263 0.02 -11.28 -25.48
CA LEU A 263 -0.56 -12.38 -24.70
C LEU A 263 -2.04 -12.12 -24.35
N GLY A 264 -2.89 -12.09 -25.38
CA GLY A 264 -4.29 -11.65 -25.29
C GLY A 264 -5.13 -12.27 -24.15
N PRO A 265 -5.20 -13.61 -24.01
CA PRO A 265 -5.98 -14.24 -22.94
C PRO A 265 -5.54 -13.82 -21.53
N ILE A 266 -4.23 -13.66 -21.31
CA ILE A 266 -3.67 -13.23 -20.03
C ILE A 266 -3.99 -11.75 -19.78
N ALA A 267 -3.81 -10.90 -20.80
CA ALA A 267 -4.13 -9.47 -20.71
C ALA A 267 -5.61 -9.24 -20.37
N LEU A 268 -6.53 -10.00 -20.99
CA LEU A 268 -7.97 -9.91 -20.70
C LEU A 268 -8.31 -10.37 -19.28
N HIS A 269 -7.71 -11.47 -18.81
CA HIS A 269 -7.87 -11.92 -17.41
C HIS A 269 -7.39 -10.86 -16.42
N LEU A 270 -6.24 -10.24 -16.68
CA LEU A 270 -5.71 -9.18 -15.82
C LEU A 270 -6.61 -7.94 -15.81
N CYS A 271 -7.23 -7.58 -16.94
CA CYS A 271 -8.25 -6.54 -16.98
C CYS A 271 -9.44 -6.88 -16.07
N ASP A 272 -9.97 -8.10 -16.15
CA ASP A 272 -11.10 -8.54 -15.30
C ASP A 272 -10.76 -8.43 -13.80
N VAL A 273 -9.54 -8.83 -13.42
CA VAL A 273 -9.05 -8.76 -12.02
C VAL A 273 -8.90 -7.32 -11.54
N ILE A 274 -8.33 -6.45 -12.38
CA ILE A 274 -8.10 -5.04 -12.07
C ILE A 274 -9.43 -4.30 -11.93
N GLU A 275 -10.37 -4.51 -12.86
CA GLU A 275 -11.71 -3.88 -12.84
C GLU A 275 -12.59 -4.43 -11.70
N GLY A 276 -12.47 -5.73 -11.39
CA GLY A 276 -13.27 -6.40 -10.37
C GLY A 276 -13.04 -5.92 -8.93
N ARG A 277 -11.96 -5.17 -8.66
CA ARG A 277 -11.67 -4.62 -7.31
C ARG A 277 -12.46 -3.36 -6.95
N GLY A 278 -13.23 -2.79 -7.87
CA GLY A 278 -14.17 -1.71 -7.56
C GLY A 278 -13.53 -0.40 -7.10
N GLY A 279 -12.20 -0.27 -7.14
CA GLY A 279 -11.47 0.97 -6.92
C GLY A 279 -11.34 1.76 -8.22
N ARG A 280 -11.28 3.09 -8.12
CA ARG A 280 -10.86 3.90 -9.29
C ARG A 280 -9.42 3.58 -9.63
N LEU A 281 -9.21 3.12 -10.85
CA LEU A 281 -7.88 2.92 -11.39
C LEU A 281 -7.25 4.29 -11.64
N ALA A 282 -5.93 4.38 -11.54
CA ALA A 282 -5.25 5.56 -12.07
C ALA A 282 -5.65 5.73 -13.55
N LYS A 283 -5.91 6.96 -14.00
CA LYS A 283 -6.35 7.24 -15.38
C LYS A 283 -5.48 6.58 -16.46
N GLU A 284 -4.18 6.45 -16.20
CA GLU A 284 -3.25 5.74 -17.06
C GLU A 284 -3.55 4.24 -17.18
N LEU A 285 -3.85 3.60 -16.05
CA LEU A 285 -4.26 2.20 -16.01
C LEU A 285 -5.63 1.98 -16.66
N GLU A 286 -6.59 2.89 -16.50
CA GLU A 286 -7.87 2.85 -17.22
C GLU A 286 -7.67 2.86 -18.75
N MET A 287 -6.79 3.74 -19.24
CA MET A 287 -6.47 3.80 -20.67
C MET A 287 -5.84 2.51 -21.16
N ARG A 288 -4.94 1.90 -20.39
CA ARG A 288 -4.28 0.64 -20.73
C ARG A 288 -5.25 -0.53 -20.74
N VAL A 289 -6.14 -0.63 -19.76
CA VAL A 289 -7.22 -1.62 -19.74
C VAL A 289 -8.10 -1.47 -20.97
N ALA A 290 -8.52 -0.25 -21.30
CA ALA A 290 -9.32 0.02 -22.51
C ALA A 290 -8.58 -0.31 -23.81
N GLU A 291 -7.27 -0.09 -23.87
CA GLU A 291 -6.43 -0.47 -25.00
C GLU A 291 -6.31 -2.00 -25.14
N ALA A 292 -6.03 -2.71 -24.04
CA ALA A 292 -5.97 -4.17 -24.01
C ALA A 292 -7.28 -4.79 -24.52
N ARG A 293 -8.43 -4.31 -24.01
CA ARG A 293 -9.75 -4.75 -24.47
C ARG A 293 -9.96 -4.52 -25.95
N ARG A 294 -9.58 -3.35 -26.48
CA ARG A 294 -9.70 -3.04 -27.91
C ARG A 294 -8.83 -3.93 -28.78
N ARG A 295 -7.65 -4.29 -28.29
CA ARG A 295 -6.67 -5.09 -29.04
C ARG A 295 -7.01 -6.58 -29.02
N PHE A 296 -7.54 -7.09 -27.91
CA PHE A 296 -7.65 -8.53 -27.66
C PHE A 296 -9.08 -9.06 -27.46
N GLY A 297 -10.08 -8.20 -27.22
CA GLY A 297 -11.49 -8.58 -26.97
C GLY A 297 -12.40 -8.29 -28.15
#